data_AF-A0AAN5BWB1-F1
#
_entry.id   AF-A0AAN5BWB1-F1
#
_cell.length_a   1.000
_cell.length_b   1.000
_cell.length_c   1.000
_cell.angle_alpha   90.00
_cell.angle_beta   90.00
_cell.angle_gamma   90.00
#
_symmetry.space_group_name_H-M   'P 1'
#
loop_
_entity.id
_entity.type
_entity.pdbx_description
1 polymer ?
#
loop_
_entity_poly.entity_id
_entity_poly.type
_entity_poly.pdbx_seq_one_letter_code
_entity_poly.pdbx_strand_id
1 'polypeptide(L)'
;MVTAHEDLQGYSVHVMGYPTPYPISDDPKKALAKYNRAYETEAKIEFYFQLFMIAAYGFIKASIILFYRRIFVSNTKSRFAIVSNICLAVTVVWAVAFFLLFLFGCKTKIYLHWAPIQEVREKCGDPLAAESALVISDLITDLAILLLPFPKVWVDHVT
;
A
#
# COMPACT_ATOMS: atom_id res chain seq x y z
N MET A 1 2.65 -18.06 6.47
CA MET A 1 2.34 -18.94 5.36
C MET A 1 1.18 -18.27 4.65
N VAL A 2 1.44 -17.61 3.52
CA VAL A 2 0.40 -17.61 2.49
C VAL A 2 0.07 -19.09 2.37
N THR A 3 -1.18 -19.48 2.62
CA THR A 3 -1.49 -20.91 2.67
C THR A 3 -1.04 -21.49 1.34
N ALA A 4 -0.43 -22.68 1.34
CA ALA A 4 -0.04 -23.33 0.09
C ALA A 4 -1.19 -23.39 -0.94
N HIS A 5 -2.44 -23.29 -0.47
CA HIS A 5 -3.64 -23.09 -1.28
C HIS A 5 -3.70 -21.77 -2.07
N GLU A 6 -3.36 -20.64 -1.46
CA GLU A 6 -3.34 -19.31 -2.11
C GLU A 6 -2.19 -19.24 -3.15
N ASP A 7 -1.03 -19.82 -2.83
CA ASP A 7 0.09 -19.94 -3.77
C ASP A 7 -0.26 -20.86 -4.97
N LEU A 8 -0.95 -21.97 -4.72
CA LEU A 8 -1.44 -22.88 -5.78
C LEU A 8 -2.52 -22.22 -6.66
N GLN A 9 -3.40 -21.41 -6.08
CA GLN A 9 -4.37 -20.62 -6.86
C GLN A 9 -3.66 -19.57 -7.71
N GLY A 10 -2.69 -18.82 -7.16
CA GLY A 10 -1.87 -17.84 -7.87
C GLY A 10 -1.02 -18.45 -9.01
N TYR A 11 -0.52 -19.67 -8.81
CA TYR A 11 0.14 -20.50 -9.83
C TYR A 11 -0.82 -20.90 -10.95
N SER A 12 -2.03 -21.36 -10.60
CA SER A 12 -3.02 -21.81 -11.58
C SER A 12 -3.50 -20.67 -12.48
N VAL A 13 -3.40 -19.42 -12.03
CA VAL A 13 -3.74 -18.23 -12.82
C VAL A 13 -2.53 -17.57 -13.48
N HIS A 14 -1.32 -18.17 -13.40
CA HIS A 14 -0.06 -17.64 -13.95
C HIS A 14 0.31 -16.22 -13.48
N VAL A 15 -0.18 -15.80 -12.31
CA VAL A 15 0.09 -14.46 -11.76
C VAL A 15 1.37 -14.45 -10.93
N MET A 16 1.78 -15.60 -10.37
CA MET A 16 3.00 -15.76 -9.57
C MET A 16 4.06 -16.60 -10.30
N GLY A 17 5.34 -16.35 -9.97
CA GLY A 17 6.46 -17.16 -10.46
C GLY A 17 6.37 -18.63 -10.05
N TYR A 18 7.06 -19.52 -10.77
CA TYR A 18 7.03 -20.96 -10.46
C TYR A 18 7.46 -21.22 -9.01
N PRO A 19 6.75 -22.10 -8.28
CA PRO A 19 7.16 -22.49 -6.95
C PRO A 19 8.58 -23.05 -7.03
N THR A 20 9.46 -22.56 -6.16
CA THR A 20 10.83 -23.09 -6.09
C THR A 20 10.74 -24.59 -5.82
N PRO A 21 11.38 -25.44 -6.63
CA PRO A 21 11.30 -26.88 -6.44
C PRO A 21 11.85 -27.21 -5.05
N TYR A 22 11.00 -27.80 -4.21
CA TYR A 22 11.40 -28.25 -2.89
C TYR A 22 12.51 -29.29 -3.07
N PRO A 23 13.68 -29.17 -2.42
CA PRO A 23 14.70 -30.18 -2.52
C PRO A 23 14.13 -31.49 -1.96
N ILE A 24 13.92 -32.47 -2.83
CA ILE A 24 13.57 -33.83 -2.47
C ILE A 24 14.79 -34.38 -1.73
N SER A 25 14.79 -34.22 -0.41
CA SER A 25 15.79 -34.74 0.50
C SER A 25 15.04 -35.51 1.59
N ASP A 26 15.64 -36.59 2.08
CA ASP A 26 15.00 -37.55 3.00
C ASP A 26 14.55 -36.93 4.35
N ASP A 27 14.97 -35.69 4.64
CA ASP A 27 14.69 -34.98 5.88
C ASP A 27 13.75 -33.77 5.67
N PRO A 28 12.42 -33.88 5.92
CA PRO A 28 11.47 -32.77 5.76
C PRO A 28 11.78 -31.55 6.64
N LYS A 29 12.49 -31.74 7.76
CA LYS A 29 12.91 -30.64 8.65
C LYS A 29 13.99 -29.74 8.04
N LYS A 30 14.95 -30.31 7.31
CA LYS A 30 16.05 -29.53 6.69
C LYS A 30 15.54 -28.67 5.55
N ALA A 31 14.65 -29.23 4.75
CA ALA A 31 14.08 -28.52 3.62
C ALA A 31 13.07 -27.43 4.08
N LEU A 32 12.33 -27.65 5.18
CA LEU A 32 11.55 -26.58 5.84
C LEU A 32 12.45 -25.46 6.38
N ALA A 33 13.59 -25.77 7.00
CA ALA A 33 14.52 -24.77 7.50
C ALA A 33 15.14 -23.91 6.37
N LYS A 34 15.43 -24.51 5.21
CA LYS A 34 15.91 -23.79 4.02
C LYS A 34 14.82 -22.87 3.45
N TYR A 35 13.59 -23.35 3.37
CA TYR A 35 12.44 -22.58 2.93
C TYR A 35 12.17 -21.37 3.83
N ASN A 36 12.15 -21.56 5.15
CA ASN A 36 11.91 -20.48 6.11
C ASN A 36 12.94 -19.34 6.01
N ARG A 37 14.21 -19.65 5.72
CA ARG A 37 15.25 -18.62 5.50
C ARG A 37 15.02 -17.78 4.24
N ALA A 38 14.59 -18.42 3.15
CA ALA A 38 14.27 -17.72 1.92
C ALA A 38 13.06 -16.81 2.13
N TYR A 39 12.00 -17.34 2.73
CA TYR A 39 10.78 -16.61 3.09
C TYR A 39 11.05 -15.40 3.99
N GLU A 40 11.90 -15.55 5.02
CA GLU A 40 12.24 -14.45 5.92
C GLU A 40 12.92 -13.29 5.18
N THR A 41 13.73 -13.60 4.15
CA THR A 41 14.42 -12.59 3.35
C THR A 41 13.44 -11.86 2.44
N GLU A 42 12.54 -12.59 1.80
CA GLU A 42 11.48 -12.06 0.94
C GLU A 42 10.54 -11.13 1.74
N ALA A 43 10.03 -11.60 2.87
CA ALA A 43 9.11 -10.83 3.72
C ALA A 43 9.74 -9.52 4.25
N LYS A 44 11.05 -9.52 4.54
CA LYS A 44 11.76 -8.29 4.93
C LYS A 44 11.76 -7.26 3.81
N ILE A 45 12.07 -7.69 2.59
CA ILE A 45 12.14 -6.79 1.42
C ILE A 45 10.75 -6.22 1.13
N GLU A 46 9.72 -7.07 1.11
CA GLU A 46 8.33 -6.65 0.88
C GLU A 46 7.87 -5.63 1.92
N PHE A 47 8.18 -5.83 3.20
CA PHE A 47 7.83 -4.90 4.27
C PHE A 47 8.44 -3.51 4.06
N TYR A 48 9.75 -3.44 3.79
CA TYR A 48 10.40 -2.14 3.52
C TYR A 48 9.84 -1.50 2.25
N PHE A 49 9.62 -2.29 1.20
CA PHE A 49 9.10 -1.80 -0.05
C PHE A 49 7.70 -1.20 0.13
N GLN A 50 6.82 -1.86 0.87
CA GLN A 50 5.47 -1.37 1.18
C GLN A 50 5.50 -0.03 1.92
N LEU A 51 6.37 0.11 2.94
CA LEU A 51 6.53 1.36 3.68
C LEU A 51 7.02 2.51 2.80
N PHE A 52 8.02 2.26 1.95
CA PHE A 52 8.53 3.27 1.02
C PHE A 52 7.50 3.63 -0.05
N MET A 53 6.72 2.66 -0.53
CA MET A 53 5.65 2.89 -1.49
C MET A 53 4.59 3.84 -0.93
N ILE A 54 4.12 3.61 0.31
CA ILE A 54 3.11 4.47 0.95
C ILE A 54 3.61 5.91 1.03
N ALA A 55 4.87 6.10 1.44
CA ALA A 55 5.48 7.42 1.49
C ALA A 55 5.58 8.06 0.09
N ALA A 56 6.04 7.29 -0.90
CA ALA A 56 6.14 7.75 -2.29
C ALA A 56 4.77 8.19 -2.85
N TYR A 57 3.71 7.40 -2.63
CA TYR A 57 2.35 7.73 -3.05
C TYR A 57 1.84 9.01 -2.40
N GLY A 58 2.08 9.20 -1.09
CA GLY A 58 1.75 10.46 -0.41
C GLY A 58 2.44 11.67 -1.04
N PHE A 59 3.74 11.57 -1.35
CA PHE A 59 4.49 12.66 -1.98
C PHE A 59 4.06 12.94 -3.42
N ILE A 60 3.79 11.89 -4.22
CA ILE A 60 3.30 12.04 -5.60
C ILE A 60 1.96 12.78 -5.58
N LYS A 61 0.98 12.32 -4.78
CA LYS A 61 -0.32 12.99 -4.65
C LYS A 61 -0.19 14.44 -4.19
N ALA A 62 0.66 14.71 -3.19
CA ALA A 62 0.91 16.07 -2.73
C ALA A 62 1.53 16.95 -3.84
N SER A 63 2.46 16.42 -4.63
CA SER A 63 3.08 17.15 -5.74
C SER A 63 2.05 17.54 -6.82
N ILE A 64 1.12 16.65 -7.15
CA ILE A 64 0.05 16.89 -8.12
C ILE A 64 -0.89 17.99 -7.61
N ILE A 65 -1.30 17.93 -6.34
CA ILE A 65 -2.16 18.96 -5.74
C ILE A 65 -1.47 20.33 -5.75
N LEU A 66 -0.19 20.40 -5.39
CA LEU A 66 0.58 21.65 -5.44
C LEU A 66 0.73 22.18 -6.87
N PHE A 67 0.89 21.29 -7.85
CA PHE A 67 0.93 21.63 -9.26
C PHE A 67 -0.41 22.20 -9.75
N TYR A 68 -1.54 21.56 -9.44
CA TYR A 68 -2.87 22.11 -9.72
C TYR A 68 -3.11 23.45 -9.05
N ARG A 69 -2.60 23.61 -7.82
CA ARG A 69 -2.67 24.89 -7.12
C ARG A 69 -1.92 25.99 -7.87
N ARG A 70 -0.73 25.69 -8.41
CA ARG A 70 0.07 26.65 -9.20
C ARG A 70 -0.61 27.06 -10.50
N ILE A 71 -1.33 26.15 -11.17
CA ILE A 71 -1.98 26.44 -12.47
C ILE A 71 -3.28 27.21 -12.28
N PHE A 72 -4.15 26.77 -11.36
CA PHE A 72 -5.54 27.24 -11.30
C PHE A 72 -5.82 28.24 -10.17
N VAL A 73 -4.91 28.42 -9.19
CA VAL A 73 -5.07 29.47 -8.16
C VAL A 73 -4.60 30.81 -8.71
N SER A 74 -5.56 31.57 -9.24
CA SER A 74 -5.38 32.99 -9.56
C SER A 74 -5.49 33.90 -8.32
N ASN A 75 -6.15 33.46 -7.25
CA ASN A 75 -6.38 34.26 -6.03
C ASN A 75 -6.42 33.40 -4.76
N THR A 76 -5.67 33.79 -3.71
CA THR A 76 -5.45 32.99 -2.47
C THR A 76 -6.75 32.70 -1.69
N LYS A 77 -7.83 33.46 -1.90
CA LYS A 77 -9.14 33.25 -1.26
C LYS A 77 -10.18 32.54 -2.16
N SER A 78 -9.77 32.00 -3.30
CA SER A 78 -10.69 31.28 -4.19
C SER A 78 -11.19 29.98 -3.53
N ARG A 79 -12.45 29.59 -3.81
CA ARG A 79 -13.01 28.29 -3.40
C ARG A 79 -12.09 27.12 -3.74
N PHE A 80 -11.38 27.22 -4.87
CA PHE A 80 -10.39 26.24 -5.32
C PHE A 80 -9.15 26.13 -4.40
N ALA A 81 -8.70 27.24 -3.81
CA ALA A 81 -7.59 27.24 -2.86
C ALA A 81 -7.95 26.53 -1.55
N ILE A 82 -9.21 26.68 -1.09
CA ILE A 82 -9.72 25.99 0.11
C ILE A 82 -9.83 24.49 -0.15
N VAL A 83 -10.45 24.10 -1.27
CA VAL A 83 -10.61 22.68 -1.64
C VAL A 83 -9.26 21.99 -1.83
N SER A 84 -8.32 22.61 -2.55
CA SER A 84 -6.96 22.05 -2.71
C SER A 84 -6.20 21.92 -1.40
N ASN A 85 -6.36 22.85 -0.45
CA ASN A 85 -5.78 22.71 0.89
C ASN A 85 -6.39 21.55 1.68
N ILE A 86 -7.71 21.35 1.59
CA ILE A 86 -8.38 20.22 2.25
C ILE A 86 -7.87 18.91 1.65
N CYS A 87 -7.81 18.80 0.31
CA CYS A 87 -7.27 17.62 -0.36
C CYS A 87 -5.81 17.35 0.05
N LEU A 88 -4.96 18.39 0.13
CA LEU A 88 -3.58 18.23 0.59
C LEU A 88 -3.51 17.72 2.03
N ALA A 89 -4.32 18.28 2.93
CA ALA A 89 -4.37 17.84 4.32
C ALA A 89 -4.85 16.38 4.43
N VAL A 90 -5.88 16.00 3.68
CA VAL A 90 -6.38 14.62 3.62
C VAL A 90 -5.28 13.67 3.11
N THR A 91 -4.56 14.02 2.05
CA THR A 91 -3.45 13.21 1.53
C THR A 91 -2.33 13.01 2.55
N VAL A 92 -1.95 14.07 3.28
CA VAL A 92 -0.91 13.97 4.32
C VAL A 92 -1.38 13.10 5.48
N VAL A 93 -2.61 13.31 5.96
CA VAL A 93 -3.19 12.49 7.03
C VAL A 93 -3.31 11.03 6.59
N TRP A 94 -3.74 10.77 5.36
CA TRP A 94 -3.82 9.43 4.79
C TRP A 94 -2.44 8.75 4.76
N ALA A 95 -1.42 9.42 4.22
CA ALA A 95 -0.08 8.85 4.13
C ALA A 95 0.50 8.53 5.51
N VAL A 96 0.34 9.45 6.48
CA VAL A 96 0.81 9.23 7.86
C VAL A 96 0.02 8.12 8.55
N ALA A 97 -1.30 8.07 8.39
CA ALA A 97 -2.15 7.06 9.00
C ALA A 97 -1.78 5.65 8.52
N PHE A 98 -1.66 5.45 7.20
CA PHE A 98 -1.26 4.15 6.64
C PHE A 98 0.19 3.81 6.93
N PHE A 99 1.10 4.79 6.90
CA PHE A 99 2.50 4.55 7.28
C PHE A 99 2.60 4.04 8.73
N LEU A 100 1.90 4.68 9.67
CA LEU A 100 1.88 4.25 11.07
C LEU A 100 1.12 2.93 11.25
N LEU A 101 0.06 2.68 10.50
CA LEU A 101 -0.69 1.42 10.54
C LEU A 101 0.20 0.25 10.11
N PHE A 102 0.97 0.38 9.03
CA PHE A 102 1.87 -0.68 8.59
C PHE A 102 3.13 -0.79 9.46
N LEU A 103 3.60 0.32 10.05
CA LEU A 103 4.73 0.31 10.99
C LEU A 103 4.38 -0.31 12.34
N PHE A 104 3.18 -0.06 12.86
CA PHE A 104 2.73 -0.47 14.20
C PHE A 104 1.58 -1.49 14.20
N GLY A 105 1.21 -2.04 13.05
CA GLY A 105 0.04 -2.92 12.91
C GLY A 105 0.09 -4.15 13.80
N CYS A 106 1.30 -4.62 14.11
CA CYS A 106 1.55 -5.77 14.99
C CYS A 106 2.07 -5.36 16.40
N LYS A 107 1.83 -4.10 16.80
CA LYS A 107 2.25 -3.48 18.07
C LYS A 107 3.77 -3.59 18.31
N THR A 108 4.20 -3.96 19.52
CA THR A 108 5.61 -4.07 19.93
C THR A 108 6.35 -5.26 19.32
N LYS A 109 5.69 -6.06 18.49
CA LYS A 109 6.25 -7.29 17.93
C LYS A 109 6.57 -7.13 16.45
N ILE A 110 7.48 -6.20 16.15
CA ILE A 110 8.01 -5.98 14.79
C ILE A 110 8.60 -7.29 14.22
N TYR A 111 9.09 -8.17 15.09
CA TYR A 111 9.60 -9.48 14.70
C TYR A 111 8.56 -10.41 14.03
N LEU A 112 7.26 -10.15 14.22
CA LEU A 112 6.22 -10.92 13.56
C LEU A 112 5.99 -10.54 12.10
N HIS A 113 6.52 -9.41 11.61
CA HIS A 113 6.41 -9.09 10.17
C HIS A 113 7.12 -10.11 9.28
N TRP A 114 8.07 -10.86 9.83
CA TRP A 114 8.79 -11.95 9.17
C TRP A 114 8.39 -13.35 9.69
N ALA A 115 7.38 -13.43 10.55
CA ALA A 115 6.81 -14.69 11.00
C ALA A 115 5.82 -15.22 9.96
N PRO A 116 5.56 -16.54 9.93
CA PRO A 116 4.54 -17.08 9.05
C PRO A 116 3.18 -16.39 9.28
N ILE A 117 2.58 -15.85 8.22
CA ILE A 117 1.23 -15.24 8.14
C ILE A 117 0.14 -15.84 9.04
N GLN A 118 0.11 -17.13 9.35
CA GLN A 118 -0.85 -17.76 10.27
C GLN A 118 -0.62 -17.27 11.69
N GLU A 119 0.64 -17.25 12.13
CA GLU A 119 1.01 -16.68 13.42
C GLU A 119 0.75 -15.17 13.46
N VAL A 120 0.91 -14.48 12.33
CA VAL A 120 0.56 -13.05 12.21
C VAL A 120 -0.96 -12.86 12.30
N ARG A 121 -1.74 -13.69 11.62
CA ARG A 121 -3.21 -13.58 11.58
C ARG A 121 -3.84 -13.85 12.93
N GLU A 122 -3.29 -14.82 13.67
CA GLU A 122 -3.73 -15.13 15.04
C GLU A 122 -3.32 -14.07 16.06
N LYS A 123 -2.14 -13.45 15.92
CA LYS A 123 -1.60 -12.53 16.94
C LYS A 123 -1.78 -11.05 16.65
N CYS A 124 -1.94 -10.67 15.38
CA CYS A 124 -1.97 -9.28 14.91
C CYS A 124 -3.16 -8.95 14.00
N GLY A 125 -4.03 -9.92 13.69
CA GLY A 125 -5.20 -9.70 12.84
C GLY A 125 -4.90 -9.91 11.36
N ASP A 126 -5.89 -9.65 10.49
CA ASP A 126 -5.81 -9.99 9.08
C ASP A 126 -4.97 -8.98 8.28
N PRO A 127 -3.74 -9.34 7.84
CA PRO A 127 -2.90 -8.43 7.05
C PRO A 127 -3.54 -8.09 5.70
N LEU A 128 -4.31 -9.01 5.13
CA LEU A 128 -4.97 -8.83 3.84
C LEU A 128 -6.05 -7.73 3.91
N ALA A 129 -6.74 -7.61 5.06
CA ALA A 129 -7.71 -6.56 5.26
C ALA A 129 -7.06 -5.17 5.25
N ALA A 130 -5.89 -5.01 5.85
CA ALA A 130 -5.16 -3.75 5.85
C ALA A 130 -4.67 -3.36 4.43
N GLU A 131 -4.18 -4.32 3.68
CA GLU A 131 -3.73 -4.11 2.29
C GLU A 131 -4.89 -3.77 1.36
N SER A 132 -6.01 -4.49 1.45
CA SER A 132 -7.20 -4.17 0.67
C SER A 132 -7.74 -2.77 0.99
N ALA A 133 -7.74 -2.37 2.26
CA ALA A 133 -8.15 -1.04 2.68
C ALA A 133 -7.21 0.05 2.13
N LEU A 134 -5.90 -0.22 2.10
CA LEU A 134 -4.92 0.66 1.48
C LEU A 134 -5.23 0.84 -0.01
N VAL A 135 -5.33 -0.25 -0.77
CA VAL A 135 -5.56 -0.19 -2.23
C VAL A 135 -6.88 0.51 -2.58
N ILE A 136 -7.97 0.20 -1.87
CA ILE A 136 -9.28 0.79 -2.13
C ILE A 136 -9.27 2.30 -1.79
N SER A 137 -8.73 2.67 -0.62
CA SER A 137 -8.68 4.09 -0.23
C SER A 137 -7.72 4.91 -1.09
N ASP A 138 -6.62 4.31 -1.55
CA ASP A 138 -5.68 4.91 -2.48
C ASP A 138 -6.36 5.29 -3.80
N LEU A 139 -7.09 4.34 -4.39
CA LEU A 139 -7.86 4.57 -5.61
C LEU A 139 -8.90 5.69 -5.45
N ILE A 140 -9.65 5.70 -4.34
CA ILE A 140 -10.65 6.73 -4.07
C ILE A 140 -10.02 8.12 -3.96
N THR A 141 -8.89 8.22 -3.25
CA THR A 141 -8.19 9.51 -3.09
C THR A 141 -7.59 10.00 -4.41
N ASP A 142 -7.09 9.11 -5.27
CA ASP A 142 -6.61 9.47 -6.60
C ASP A 142 -7.72 10.01 -7.49
N LEU A 143 -8.87 9.34 -7.53
CA LEU A 143 -10.02 9.82 -8.30
C LEU A 143 -10.48 11.19 -7.81
N ALA A 144 -10.50 11.41 -6.49
CA ALA A 144 -10.85 12.72 -5.92
C ALA A 144 -9.85 13.83 -6.34
N ILE A 145 -8.55 13.54 -6.37
CA ILE A 145 -7.52 14.49 -6.81
C ILE A 145 -7.61 14.75 -8.32
N LEU A 146 -7.83 13.71 -9.12
CA LEU A 146 -7.97 13.83 -10.58
C LEU A 146 -9.21 14.62 -10.99
N LEU A 147 -10.30 14.56 -10.22
CA LEU A 147 -11.53 15.30 -10.47
C LEU A 147 -11.47 16.77 -10.04
N LEU A 148 -10.47 17.16 -9.24
CA LEU A 148 -10.28 18.50 -8.69
C LEU A 148 -10.24 19.64 -9.73
N PRO A 149 -9.57 19.51 -10.91
CA PRO A 149 -9.55 20.57 -11.93
C PRO A 149 -10.81 20.65 -12.81
N PHE A 150 -11.65 19.62 -12.85
CA PHE A 150 -12.81 19.57 -13.76
C PHE A 150 -13.81 20.71 -13.54
N PRO A 151 -14.26 21.03 -12.31
CA PRO A 151 -15.22 22.11 -12.10
C PRO A 151 -14.74 23.49 -12.59
N LYS A 152 -13.43 23.73 -12.65
CA LYS A 152 -12.88 24.99 -13.15
C LYS A 152 -12.90 25.06 -14.68
N VAL A 153 -12.47 23.99 -15.35
CA VAL A 153 -12.43 23.93 -16.82
C VAL A 153 -13.82 24.04 -17.44
N TRP A 154 -14.84 23.45 -16.82
CA TRP A 154 -16.21 23.47 -17.34
C TRP A 154 -16.89 24.83 -17.14
N VAL A 155 -16.57 25.55 -16.07
CA VAL A 155 -17.11 26.91 -15.86
C VAL A 155 -16.51 27.89 -16.87
N ASP A 156 -15.21 27.80 -17.15
CA ASP A 156 -14.54 28.72 -18.08
C ASP A 156 -14.88 28.45 -19.57
N HIS A 157 -15.46 27.28 -19.92
CA HIS A 157 -15.90 26.93 -21.28
C HIS A 157 -17.37 27.25 -21.60
N VAL A 158 -18.21 27.47 -20.59
CA VAL A 158 -19.68 27.64 -20.75
C VAL A 158 -20.12 29.12 -20.67
N THR A 159 -19.20 30.05 -20.38
CA THR A 159 -19.39 31.51 -20.45
C THR A 159 -18.55 32.13 -21.55
#